data_AF-A0A182GJH3-F1
#
_entry.id   AF-A0A182GJH3-F1
#
_cell.length_a   1.000
_cell.length_b   1.000
_cell.length_c   1.000
_cell.angle_alpha   90.00
_cell.angle_beta   90.00
_cell.angle_gamma   90.00
#
_symmetry.space_group_name_H-M   'P 1'
#
loop_
_entity.id
_entity.type
_entity.pdbx_description
1 polymer ?
#
loop_
_entity_poly.entity_id
_entity_poly.type
_entity_poly.pdbx_seq_one_letter_code
_entity_poly.pdbx_strand_id
1 'polypeptide(L)'
;MILLDATWLFKMQDGPVWKRMAETERTFCRKNWWANLLFVNNYFTVDEPCLQQGWYLATDFQLFILGLLLLAFVRRFPKSFRPTMGLAIILSYVSPALVTYFYNLEGVVMIRPE
;
A
#
# COMPACT_ATOMS: atom_id res chain seq x y z
N MET A 1 -3.52 -14.48 -3.29
CA MET A 1 -3.65 -13.67 -4.52
C MET A 1 -2.37 -13.70 -5.32
N ILE A 2 -1.20 -13.32 -4.77
CA ILE A 2 0.12 -13.36 -5.46
C ILE A 2 0.35 -14.60 -6.35
N LEU A 3 0.09 -15.81 -5.86
CA LEU A 3 0.25 -17.05 -6.64
C LEU A 3 -0.77 -17.18 -7.78
N LEU A 4 -2.00 -16.73 -7.57
CA LEU A 4 -3.06 -16.71 -8.59
C LEU A 4 -2.69 -15.74 -9.71
N ASP A 5 -2.25 -14.52 -9.37
CA ASP A 5 -1.82 -13.50 -10.32
C ASP A 5 -0.57 -13.95 -11.12
N ALA A 6 0.39 -14.58 -10.44
CA ALA A 6 1.62 -15.06 -11.08
C ALA A 6 1.43 -16.28 -12.00
N THR A 7 0.34 -17.05 -11.88
CA THR A 7 0.17 -18.34 -12.58
C THR A 7 -1.12 -18.51 -13.38
N TRP A 8 -2.25 -18.04 -12.87
CA TRP A 8 -3.56 -18.36 -13.43
C TRP A 8 -4.22 -17.17 -14.12
N LEU A 9 -4.03 -15.95 -13.60
CA LEU A 9 -4.73 -14.76 -14.06
C LEU A 9 -4.45 -14.44 -15.54
N PHE A 10 -3.22 -14.62 -16.00
CA PHE A 10 -2.86 -14.40 -17.41
C PHE A 10 -3.58 -15.38 -18.38
N LYS A 11 -4.05 -16.55 -17.89
CA LYS A 11 -4.73 -17.57 -18.70
C LYS A 11 -6.25 -17.38 -18.77
N MET A 12 -6.83 -16.49 -17.97
CA MET A 12 -8.29 -16.35 -17.89
C MET A 12 -8.90 -15.57 -19.06
N GLN A 13 -8.11 -14.78 -19.79
CA GLN A 13 -8.60 -13.91 -20.85
C GLN A 13 -7.48 -13.66 -21.88
N ASP A 14 -7.83 -13.53 -23.16
CA ASP A 14 -6.86 -13.36 -24.26
C ASP A 14 -6.92 -11.98 -24.96
N GLY A 15 -7.49 -10.97 -24.30
CA GLY A 15 -7.60 -9.61 -24.86
C GLY A 15 -6.24 -8.88 -24.96
N PRO A 16 -6.06 -7.97 -25.93
CA PRO A 16 -4.79 -7.22 -26.09
C PRO A 16 -4.46 -6.33 -24.88
N VAL A 17 -5.46 -5.74 -24.24
CA VAL A 17 -5.31 -4.99 -22.98
C VAL A 17 -4.94 -5.93 -21.82
N TRP A 18 -5.54 -7.12 -21.79
CA TRP A 18 -5.28 -8.12 -20.76
C TRP A 18 -3.85 -8.63 -20.82
N LYS A 19 -3.33 -8.89 -22.03
CA LYS A 19 -1.93 -9.27 -22.21
C LYS A 19 -0.98 -8.22 -21.65
N ARG A 20 -1.20 -6.93 -21.96
CA ARG A 20 -0.38 -5.84 -21.41
C ARG A 20 -0.43 -5.79 -19.88
N MET A 21 -1.62 -5.84 -19.28
CA MET A 21 -1.77 -5.75 -17.82
C MET A 21 -1.27 -7.02 -17.11
N ALA A 22 -1.83 -8.19 -17.44
CA ALA A 22 -1.57 -9.44 -16.72
C ALA A 22 -0.15 -9.98 -16.93
N GLU A 23 0.46 -9.76 -18.09
CA GLU A 23 1.85 -10.18 -18.33
C GLU A 23 2.83 -9.30 -17.55
N THR A 24 2.59 -7.98 -17.51
CA THR A 24 3.40 -7.03 -16.74
C THR A 24 3.33 -7.34 -15.24
N GLU A 25 2.13 -7.49 -14.68
CA GLU A 25 1.92 -7.87 -13.27
C GLU A 25 2.60 -9.21 -12.96
N ARG A 26 2.54 -10.20 -13.88
CA ARG A 26 3.22 -11.48 -13.70
C ARG A 26 4.74 -11.33 -13.59
N THR A 27 5.37 -10.50 -14.42
CA THR A 27 6.82 -10.23 -14.31
C THR A 27 7.18 -9.54 -13.01
N PHE A 28 6.43 -8.50 -12.63
CA PHE A 28 6.66 -7.78 -11.37
C PHE A 28 6.44 -8.68 -10.16
N CYS A 29 5.40 -9.53 -10.16
CA CYS A 29 5.21 -10.52 -9.11
C CYS A 29 6.36 -11.51 -8.99
N ARG A 30 6.86 -12.05 -10.11
CA ARG A 30 7.99 -13.00 -10.03
C ARG A 30 9.27 -12.36 -9.50
N LYS A 31 9.49 -11.08 -9.76
CA LYS A 31 10.66 -10.33 -9.29
C LYS A 31 10.51 -9.88 -7.82
N ASN A 32 9.33 -9.39 -7.46
CA ASN A 32 9.09 -8.62 -6.23
C ASN A 32 8.14 -9.32 -5.22
N TRP A 33 7.86 -10.62 -5.38
CA TRP A 33 6.95 -11.37 -4.48
C TRP A 33 7.34 -11.26 -2.99
N TRP A 34 8.63 -11.20 -2.70
CA TRP A 34 9.16 -11.14 -1.34
C TRP A 34 8.76 -9.85 -0.63
N ALA A 35 8.71 -8.73 -1.36
CA ALA A 35 8.36 -7.42 -0.80
C ALA A 35 6.89 -7.36 -0.38
N ASN A 36 6.00 -8.02 -1.14
CA ASN A 36 4.60 -8.19 -0.76
C ASN A 36 4.43 -9.13 0.45
N LEU A 37 5.25 -10.18 0.56
CA LEU A 37 5.17 -11.14 1.67
C LEU A 37 5.63 -10.52 3.00
N LEU A 38 6.63 -9.63 2.95
CA LEU A 38 7.12 -8.88 4.11
C LEU A 38 6.32 -7.60 4.39
N PHE A 39 5.29 -7.27 3.59
CA PHE A 39 4.52 -6.03 3.69
C PHE A 39 5.38 -4.75 3.62
N VAL A 40 6.41 -4.76 2.77
CA VAL A 40 7.31 -3.61 2.53
C VAL A 40 7.25 -3.09 1.09
N ASN A 41 6.35 -3.65 0.28
CA ASN A 41 6.12 -3.26 -1.10
C ASN A 41 5.70 -1.79 -1.28
N ASN A 42 5.15 -1.15 -0.24
CA ASN A 42 4.82 0.28 -0.24
C ASN A 42 6.07 1.19 -0.37
N TYR A 43 7.26 0.72 0.03
CA TYR A 43 8.48 1.54 -0.01
C TYR A 43 9.49 1.07 -1.06
N PHE A 44 9.64 -0.24 -1.26
CA PHE A 44 10.73 -0.78 -2.08
C PHE A 44 10.35 -1.01 -3.54
N THR A 45 9.06 -1.22 -3.83
CA THR A 45 8.60 -1.69 -5.15
C THR A 45 7.37 -0.90 -5.59
N VAL A 46 7.45 0.42 -5.46
CA VAL A 46 6.34 1.35 -5.78
C VAL A 46 6.11 1.44 -7.28
N ASP A 47 7.20 1.47 -8.07
CA ASP A 47 7.15 1.61 -9.52
C ASP A 47 6.80 0.29 -10.24
N GLU A 48 7.07 -0.85 -9.60
CA GLU A 48 6.85 -2.20 -10.14
C GLU A 48 5.97 -3.03 -9.17
N PRO A 49 4.72 -2.61 -8.91
CA PRO A 49 3.85 -3.32 -7.98
C PRO A 49 3.45 -4.68 -8.57
N CYS A 50 3.47 -5.71 -7.74
CA CYS A 50 2.95 -7.04 -8.10
C CYS A 50 1.42 -7.13 -7.93
N LEU A 51 0.86 -6.32 -7.04
CA LEU A 51 -0.56 -6.25 -6.77
C LEU A 51 -0.88 -4.81 -6.43
N GLN A 52 -1.69 -4.16 -7.28
CA GLN A 52 -2.14 -2.77 -7.09
C GLN A 52 -2.88 -2.54 -5.76
N GLN A 53 -3.47 -3.56 -5.16
CA GLN A 53 -4.13 -3.47 -3.84
C GLN A 53 -3.16 -3.81 -2.69
N GLY A 54 -1.99 -4.37 -3.01
CA GLY A 54 -1.03 -4.84 -2.01
C GLY A 54 -0.39 -3.72 -1.19
N TRP A 55 -0.27 -2.51 -1.74
CA TRP A 55 0.30 -1.38 -0.99
C TRP A 55 -0.61 -0.97 0.17
N TYR A 56 -1.93 -1.06 0.00
CA TYR A 56 -2.91 -0.76 1.03
C TYR A 56 -2.79 -1.76 2.18
N LEU A 57 -2.76 -3.06 1.86
CA LEU A 57 -2.64 -4.13 2.86
C LEU A 57 -1.35 -4.02 3.68
N ALA A 58 -0.23 -3.66 3.03
CA ALA A 58 1.03 -3.41 3.71
C ALA A 58 0.96 -2.20 4.66
N THR A 59 0.26 -1.14 4.25
CA THR A 59 0.06 0.05 5.07
C THR A 59 -0.77 -0.28 6.32
N ASP A 60 -1.87 -1.01 6.15
CA ASP A 60 -2.73 -1.44 7.26
C ASP A 60 -1.97 -2.29 8.28
N PHE A 61 -1.09 -3.19 7.81
CA PHE A 61 -0.26 -4.00 8.71
C PHE A 61 0.72 -3.13 9.54
N GLN A 62 1.35 -2.14 8.91
CA GLN A 62 2.26 -1.22 9.61
C GLN A 62 1.52 -0.33 10.61
N LEU A 63 0.35 0.18 10.23
CA LEU A 63 -0.52 0.96 11.12
C LEU A 63 -1.03 0.12 12.30
N PHE A 64 -1.30 -1.16 12.08
CA PHE A 64 -1.68 -2.08 13.15
C PHE A 64 -0.54 -2.27 14.17
N ILE A 65 0.70 -2.45 13.71
CA ILE A 65 1.88 -2.52 14.59
C ILE A 65 2.05 -1.22 15.38
N LEU A 66 1.97 -0.06 14.71
CA LEU A 66 2.02 1.25 15.38
C LEU A 66 0.90 1.41 16.41
N GLY A 67 -0.32 0.97 16.09
CA GLY A 67 -1.45 0.99 17.00
C GLY A 67 -1.21 0.13 18.24
N LEU A 68 -0.63 -1.06 18.09
CA LEU A 68 -0.25 -1.93 19.22
C LEU A 68 0.82 -1.28 20.10
N LEU A 69 1.84 -0.66 19.50
CA LEU A 69 2.88 0.07 20.25
C LEU A 69 2.30 1.26 21.00
N LEU A 70 1.42 2.03 20.37
CA LEU A 70 0.73 3.15 20.99
C LEU A 70 -0.14 2.67 22.16
N LEU A 71 -0.88 1.57 21.99
CA LEU A 71 -1.67 0.97 23.06
C LEU A 71 -0.80 0.51 24.24
N ALA A 72 0.32 -0.16 23.96
CA ALA A 72 1.27 -0.59 24.98
C ALA A 72 1.85 0.61 25.74
N PHE A 73 2.19 1.70 25.03
CA PHE A 73 2.69 2.94 25.60
C PHE A 73 1.66 3.62 26.51
N VAL A 74 0.42 3.76 26.03
CA VAL A 74 -0.70 4.34 26.80
C VAL A 74 -0.99 3.51 28.05
N ARG A 75 -0.94 2.17 27.95
CA ARG A 75 -1.09 1.30 29.13
C ARG A 75 -0.01 1.53 30.16
N ARG A 76 1.23 1.78 29.74
CA ARG A 76 2.34 2.07 30.66
C ARG A 76 2.23 3.46 31.29
N PHE A 77 1.72 4.44 30.54
CA PHE A 77 1.60 5.84 30.97
C PHE A 77 0.18 6.38 30.75
N PRO A 78 -0.79 6.04 31.62
CA PRO A 78 -2.21 6.38 31.39
C PRO A 78 -2.48 7.89 31.35
N LYS A 79 -1.65 8.70 32.03
CA LYS A 79 -1.74 10.17 31.99
C LYS A 79 -1.42 10.76 30.60
N SER A 80 -0.69 10.02 29.76
CA SER A 80 -0.29 10.45 28.42
C SER A 80 -1.34 10.17 27.33
N PHE A 81 -2.47 9.55 27.66
CA PHE A 81 -3.47 9.12 26.67
C PHE A 81 -4.01 10.25 25.78
N ARG A 82 -4.46 11.35 26.42
CA ARG A 82 -5.07 12.49 25.74
C ARG A 82 -4.12 13.15 24.72
N PRO A 83 -2.86 13.51 25.09
CA PRO A 83 -1.95 14.12 24.12
C PRO A 83 -1.54 13.13 23.01
N THR A 84 -1.34 11.84 23.31
CA THR A 84 -0.95 10.86 22.28
C THR A 84 -2.05 10.63 21.24
N MET A 85 -3.31 10.54 21.67
CA MET A 85 -4.43 10.40 20.73
C MET A 85 -4.69 11.68 19.93
N GLY A 86 -4.59 12.85 20.56
CA GLY A 86 -4.70 14.13 19.86
C GLY A 86 -3.65 14.27 18.75
N LEU A 87 -2.40 13.92 19.06
CA LEU A 87 -1.31 13.92 18.07
C LEU A 87 -1.59 12.94 16.92
N ALA A 88 -2.04 11.72 17.20
CA ALA A 88 -2.32 10.71 16.19
C ALA A 88 -3.41 11.17 15.20
N ILE A 89 -4.47 11.80 15.69
CA ILE A 89 -5.54 12.37 14.86
C ILE A 89 -5.01 13.50 13.98
N ILE A 90 -4.22 14.42 14.54
CA ILE A 90 -3.62 15.51 13.75
C ILE A 90 -2.73 14.94 12.65
N LEU A 91 -1.88 13.97 12.98
CA LEU A 91 -1.00 13.31 12.01
C LEU A 91 -1.78 12.60 10.89
N SER A 92 -2.93 11.98 11.20
CA SER A 92 -3.72 11.28 10.18
C SER A 92 -4.32 12.22 9.14
N TYR A 93 -4.66 13.46 9.51
CA TYR A 93 -5.15 14.47 8.54
C TYR A 93 -4.02 15.23 7.86
N VAL A 94 -2.97 15.58 8.60
CA VAL A 94 -1.87 16.38 8.08
C VAL A 94 -1.03 15.59 7.08
N SER A 95 -0.80 14.29 7.30
CA SER A 95 0.09 13.51 6.41
C SER A 95 -0.43 13.43 4.96
N PRO A 96 -1.70 13.05 4.70
CA PRO A 96 -2.24 13.07 3.35
C PRO A 96 -2.28 14.48 2.76
N ALA A 97 -2.61 15.50 3.55
CA ALA A 97 -2.64 16.88 3.08
C ALA A 97 -1.25 17.37 2.61
N LEU A 98 -0.20 17.07 3.37
CA LEU A 98 1.17 17.41 3.00
C LEU A 98 1.62 16.64 1.76
N VAL A 99 1.36 15.34 1.68
CA VAL A 99 1.72 14.52 0.52
C VAL A 99 1.03 15.06 -0.74
N THR A 100 -0.28 15.32 -0.68
CA THR A 100 -1.03 15.90 -1.80
C THR A 100 -0.46 17.25 -2.23
N TYR A 101 -0.10 18.11 -1.27
CA TYR A 101 0.47 19.44 -1.56
C TYR A 101 1.86 19.37 -2.20
N PHE A 102 2.77 18.55 -1.67
CA PHE A 102 4.15 18.47 -2.18
C PHE A 102 4.23 17.76 -3.53
N TYR A 103 3.47 16.69 -3.73
CA TYR A 103 3.52 15.89 -4.95
C TYR A 103 2.52 16.35 -6.02
N ASN A 104 1.75 17.42 -5.75
CA ASN A 104 0.73 17.96 -6.67
C ASN A 104 -0.17 16.86 -7.25
N LEU A 105 -0.63 15.94 -6.39
CA LEU A 105 -1.45 14.81 -6.83
C LEU A 105 -2.82 15.30 -7.31
N GLU A 106 -3.26 14.75 -8.44
CA GLU A 106 -4.60 14.96 -8.97
C GLU A 106 -5.62 14.20 -8.12
N GLY A 107 -6.79 14.79 -7.86
CA GLY A 107 -7.85 14.18 -7.06
C GLY A 107 -8.57 13.01 -7.76
N VAL A 108 -8.23 12.72 -9.02
CA VAL A 108 -8.84 11.68 -9.86
C VAL A 108 -7.76 10.96 -10.65
N VAL A 109 -7.90 9.63 -10.76
CA VAL A 109 -7.04 8.81 -11.61
C VAL A 109 -7.42 9.06 -13.08
N MET A 110 -6.60 9.78 -13.82
CA MET A 110 -6.76 9.94 -15.27
C MET A 110 -6.02 8.83 -16.01
N ILE A 111 -6.75 7.85 -16.56
CA ILE A 111 -6.18 6.86 -17.47
C ILE A 111 -5.96 7.55 -18.82
N ARG A 112 -4.74 8.01 -19.10
CA ARG A 112 -4.39 8.56 -20.42
C ARG A 112 -4.32 7.41 -21.44
N PRO A 113 -4.99 7.55 -22.60
CA PRO A 113 -4.84 6.61 -23.70
C PRO A 113 -3.56 6.96 -24.48
N GLU A 114 -2.44 6.40 -24.06
CA GLU A 114 -1.18 6.35 -24.82
C GLU A 114 -0.68 4.91 -24.95
#